data_AF-A0AAJ6AC63-F1
#
_entry.id   AF-A0AAJ6AC63-F1
#
_cell.length_a   1.000
_cell.length_b   1.000
_cell.length_c   1.000
_cell.angle_alpha   90.00
_cell.angle_beta   90.00
_cell.angle_gamma   90.00
#
_symmetry.space_group_name_H-M   'P 1'
#
loop_
_entity.id
_entity.type
_entity.pdbx_description
1 polymer ?
#
loop_
_entity_poly.entity_id
_entity_poly.type
_entity_poly.pdbx_seq_one_letter_code
_entity_poly.pdbx_strand_id
1 'polypeptide(L)'
;MKQRAFLKWAGGKFRLTDEINRHLPQKACLVEPFVGAGSVFLNTHFERYILADINPDLINLFNVIKADVESYIQQSQALFNDPQANTAKFYYERRKEFNACQDLLRRSALFLYLNRFGFNGLCRYNQKNEFNVPFGDYKTHYFPEKELRFFAEKAQKAVFICADFHQVFQYLLDNPDDYVVYCDPPYAPLKQETNFTHYAGGGFSLEQQIALADSAKQAQQAKIPVLISNHDTEFTRQIYRGAKIKKLKVQRHIGQSIDSRIKVDELFALFS
;
A
#
# COMPACT_ATOMS: atom_id res chain seq x y z
N MET A 1 -7.21 4.62 20.00
CA MET A 1 -7.87 3.51 19.26
C MET A 1 -7.20 3.37 17.90
N LYS A 2 -7.09 2.15 17.36
CA LYS A 2 -6.53 1.94 16.00
C LYS A 2 -7.45 2.48 14.93
N GLN A 3 -6.86 3.03 13.88
CA GLN A 3 -7.53 3.70 12.77
C GLN A 3 -7.47 2.82 11.52
N ARG A 4 -8.63 2.52 10.96
CA ARG A 4 -8.73 1.71 9.73
C ARG A 4 -8.51 2.60 8.51
N ALA A 5 -7.92 2.03 7.47
CA ALA A 5 -7.86 2.69 6.18
C ALA A 5 -9.23 2.72 5.51
N PHE A 6 -9.47 3.76 4.71
CA PHE A 6 -10.70 3.93 3.93
C PHE A 6 -10.71 3.11 2.62
N LEU A 7 -9.60 2.47 2.23
CA LEU A 7 -9.53 1.51 1.12
C LEU A 7 -9.45 0.08 1.65
N LYS A 8 -10.07 -0.86 0.90
CA LYS A 8 -9.71 -2.28 0.97
C LYS A 8 -8.40 -2.44 0.20
N TRP A 9 -7.37 -3.01 0.81
CA TRP A 9 -6.06 -3.14 0.17
C TRP A 9 -5.39 -4.46 0.53
N ALA A 10 -4.83 -5.13 -0.47
CA ALA A 10 -4.07 -6.34 -0.27
C ALA A 10 -2.85 -6.05 0.62
N GLY A 11 -2.50 -6.98 1.50
CA GLY A 11 -1.32 -6.84 2.36
C GLY A 11 -1.46 -5.87 3.55
N GLY A 12 -2.61 -5.22 3.74
CA GLY A 12 -2.84 -4.22 4.79
C GLY A 12 -2.33 -4.62 6.17
N LYS A 13 -1.52 -3.74 6.77
CA LYS A 13 -0.77 -3.99 8.02
C LYS A 13 -1.50 -3.57 9.29
N PHE A 14 -2.80 -3.29 9.22
CA PHE A 14 -3.61 -2.87 10.38
C PHE A 14 -3.45 -3.73 11.64
N ARG A 15 -3.32 -5.05 11.49
CA ARG A 15 -3.10 -5.97 12.64
C ARG A 15 -1.68 -5.88 13.20
N LEU A 16 -0.70 -5.52 12.38
CA LEU A 16 0.73 -5.47 12.69
C LEU A 16 1.21 -4.08 13.15
N THR A 17 0.37 -3.05 13.09
CA THR A 17 0.77 -1.67 13.43
C THR A 17 1.43 -1.54 14.81
N ASP A 18 0.95 -2.26 15.83
CA ASP A 18 1.54 -2.17 17.18
C ASP A 18 2.93 -2.80 17.24
N GLU A 19 3.14 -3.90 16.50
CA GLU A 19 4.46 -4.51 16.36
C GLU A 19 5.38 -3.57 15.58
N ILE A 20 4.92 -3.00 14.47
CA ILE A 20 5.70 -2.05 13.66
C ILE A 20 6.12 -0.85 14.51
N ASN A 21 5.19 -0.22 15.22
CA ASN A 21 5.45 0.92 16.10
C ASN A 21 6.49 0.62 17.18
N ARG A 22 6.56 -0.63 17.67
CA ARG A 22 7.55 -1.05 18.67
C ARG A 22 8.97 -1.24 18.11
N HIS A 23 9.12 -1.40 16.79
CA HIS A 23 10.42 -1.62 16.14
C HIS A 23 10.88 -0.44 15.29
N LEU A 24 10.00 0.50 14.96
CA LEU A 24 10.39 1.73 14.29
C LEU A 24 11.19 2.61 15.24
N PRO A 25 12.42 3.00 14.86
CA PRO A 25 13.18 4.01 15.60
C PRO A 25 12.41 5.34 15.68
N GLN A 26 12.59 6.05 16.79
CA GLN A 26 12.04 7.40 16.96
C GLN A 26 12.82 8.39 16.11
N LYS A 27 12.10 9.05 15.22
CA LYS A 27 12.59 10.02 14.24
C LYS A 27 11.49 11.06 13.98
N ALA A 28 11.83 12.21 13.43
CA ALA A 28 10.86 13.26 13.13
C ALA A 28 9.97 12.90 11.92
N CYS A 29 10.53 12.24 10.90
CA CYS A 29 9.85 11.95 9.65
C CYS A 29 9.77 10.44 9.36
N LEU A 30 8.56 9.92 9.18
CA LEU A 30 8.35 8.57 8.63
C LEU A 30 8.23 8.63 7.10
N VAL A 31 9.01 7.79 6.44
CA VAL A 31 8.96 7.58 5.00
C VAL A 31 8.39 6.21 4.70
N GLU A 32 7.35 6.12 3.88
CA GLU A 32 6.77 4.86 3.40
C GLU A 32 6.86 4.80 1.87
N PRO A 33 7.86 4.12 1.27
CA PRO A 33 7.99 4.00 -0.19
C PRO A 33 6.92 3.10 -0.85
N PHE A 34 6.13 2.40 -0.03
CA PHE A 34 5.07 1.47 -0.44
C PHE A 34 3.82 1.70 0.42
N VAL A 35 3.30 2.94 0.44
CA VAL A 35 2.27 3.33 1.41
C VAL A 35 1.00 2.48 1.30
N GLY A 36 0.60 2.07 0.09
CA GLY A 36 -0.65 1.36 -0.14
C GLY A 36 -1.83 2.08 0.54
N ALA A 37 -2.64 1.36 1.32
CA ALA A 37 -3.74 1.96 2.09
C ALA A 37 -3.33 2.82 3.31
N GLY A 38 -2.03 2.99 3.59
CA GLY A 38 -1.54 3.88 4.66
C GLY A 38 -1.84 3.38 6.07
N SER A 39 -1.91 2.07 6.30
CA SER A 39 -2.24 1.53 7.63
C SER A 39 -1.22 1.92 8.72
N VAL A 40 0.07 1.98 8.38
CA VAL A 40 1.12 2.38 9.33
C VAL A 40 1.10 3.88 9.54
N PHE A 41 1.08 4.67 8.46
CA PHE A 41 0.79 6.10 8.49
C PHE A 41 -0.35 6.43 9.45
N LEU A 42 -1.53 5.84 9.27
CA LEU A 42 -2.73 6.14 10.07
C LEU A 42 -2.58 5.80 11.57
N ASN A 43 -1.68 4.90 11.94
CA ASN A 43 -1.53 4.38 13.30
C ASN A 43 -0.18 4.72 13.98
N THR A 44 0.61 5.62 13.39
CA THR A 44 1.85 6.16 13.97
C THR A 44 1.70 7.64 14.33
N HIS A 45 2.66 8.21 15.06
CA HIS A 45 2.65 9.63 15.44
C HIS A 45 4.02 10.27 15.18
N PHE A 46 4.27 10.60 13.91
CA PHE A 46 5.45 11.36 13.47
C PHE A 46 5.09 12.84 13.26
N GLU A 47 6.10 13.71 13.24
CA GLU A 47 5.90 15.14 12.98
C GLU A 47 5.48 15.37 11.54
N ARG A 48 6.11 14.65 10.61
CA ARG A 48 5.85 14.70 9.18
C ARG A 48 5.98 13.32 8.53
N TYR A 49 5.40 13.20 7.34
CA TYR A 49 5.40 11.96 6.57
C TYR A 49 5.74 12.21 5.10
N ILE A 50 6.54 11.32 4.51
CA ILE A 50 6.74 11.22 3.07
C ILE A 50 6.19 9.86 2.63
N LEU A 51 5.09 9.89 1.88
CA LEU A 51 4.32 8.70 1.55
C LEU A 51 4.33 8.52 0.03
N ALA A 52 4.89 7.42 -0.44
CA ALA A 52 5.02 7.14 -1.86
C ALA A 52 4.44 5.79 -2.24
N ASP A 53 3.96 5.74 -3.48
CA ASP A 53 3.53 4.51 -4.15
C ASP A 53 3.73 4.70 -5.65
N ILE A 54 3.89 3.60 -6.37
CA ILE A 54 3.99 3.62 -7.83
C ILE A 54 2.62 3.81 -8.49
N ASN A 55 1.52 3.60 -7.76
CA ASN A 55 0.17 3.73 -8.29
C ASN A 55 -0.28 5.21 -8.32
N PRO A 56 -0.42 5.83 -9.52
CA PRO A 56 -0.82 7.23 -9.62
C PRO A 56 -2.27 7.47 -9.17
N ASP A 57 -3.18 6.52 -9.37
CA ASP A 57 -4.58 6.67 -8.95
C ASP A 57 -4.71 6.75 -7.43
N LEU A 58 -3.88 5.98 -6.72
CA LEU A 58 -3.81 6.00 -5.26
C LEU A 58 -3.25 7.34 -4.75
N ILE A 59 -2.13 7.80 -5.29
CA ILE A 59 -1.49 9.05 -4.86
C ILE A 59 -2.35 10.26 -5.20
N ASN A 60 -2.98 10.28 -6.38
CA ASN A 60 -3.90 11.34 -6.76
C ASN A 60 -5.12 11.37 -5.84
N LEU A 61 -5.70 10.21 -5.51
CA LEU A 61 -6.77 10.10 -4.52
C LEU A 61 -6.37 10.69 -3.17
N PHE A 62 -5.18 10.38 -2.66
CA PHE A 62 -4.70 10.92 -1.39
C PHE A 62 -4.55 12.45 -1.43
N ASN A 63 -4.00 12.99 -2.52
CA ASN A 63 -3.88 14.43 -2.70
C ASN A 63 -5.25 15.13 -2.85
N VAL A 64 -6.21 14.51 -3.55
CA VAL A 64 -7.59 15.02 -3.66
C VAL A 64 -8.26 15.10 -2.29
N ILE A 65 -8.18 14.02 -1.49
CA ILE A 65 -8.75 13.99 -0.14
C ILE A 65 -8.06 15.01 0.78
N LYS A 66 -6.73 15.16 0.67
CA LYS A 66 -5.96 16.14 1.44
C LYS A 66 -6.40 17.57 1.14
N ALA A 67 -6.70 17.86 -0.13
CA ALA A 67 -7.04 19.21 -0.59
C ALA A 67 -8.48 19.61 -0.20
N ASP A 68 -9.46 18.75 -0.45
CA ASP A 68 -10.87 19.01 -0.12
C ASP A 68 -11.64 17.71 0.09
N VAL A 69 -11.70 17.29 1.36
CA VAL A 69 -12.40 16.06 1.75
C VAL A 69 -13.92 16.17 1.62
N GLU A 70 -14.51 17.36 1.76
CA GLU A 70 -15.97 17.52 1.69
C GLU A 70 -16.46 17.31 0.25
N SER A 71 -15.81 17.98 -0.70
CA SER A 71 -16.10 17.83 -2.12
C SER A 71 -15.89 16.38 -2.58
N TYR A 72 -14.82 15.74 -2.11
CA TYR A 72 -14.58 14.32 -2.37
C TYR A 72 -15.67 13.40 -1.79
N ILE A 73 -16.09 13.63 -0.53
CA ILE A 73 -17.14 12.85 0.12
C ILE A 73 -18.46 13.01 -0.64
N GLN A 74 -18.84 14.22 -1.02
CA GLN A 74 -20.07 14.49 -1.76
C GLN A 74 -20.10 13.72 -3.10
N GLN A 75 -19.03 13.80 -3.89
CA GLN A 75 -18.91 13.09 -5.17
C GLN A 75 -18.94 11.57 -5.00
N SER A 76 -18.27 11.07 -3.96
CA SER A 76 -18.21 9.63 -3.69
C SER A 76 -19.55 9.10 -3.18
N GLN A 77 -20.25 9.84 -2.30
CA GLN A 77 -21.56 9.45 -1.79
C GLN A 77 -22.61 9.38 -2.91
N ALA A 78 -22.56 10.29 -3.89
CA ALA A 78 -23.43 10.24 -5.05
C ALA A 78 -23.32 8.91 -5.82
N LEU A 79 -22.10 8.34 -5.94
CA LEU A 79 -21.88 7.03 -6.55
C LEU A 79 -22.40 5.87 -5.67
N PHE A 80 -22.24 5.96 -4.36
CA PHE A 80 -22.65 4.90 -3.42
C PHE A 80 -24.16 4.85 -3.21
N ASN A 81 -24.83 6.00 -3.27
CA ASN A 81 -26.26 6.15 -3.02
C ASN A 81 -27.11 6.01 -4.30
N ASP A 82 -26.48 5.85 -5.47
CA ASP A 82 -27.21 5.58 -6.71
C ASP A 82 -28.03 4.28 -6.56
N PRO A 83 -29.34 4.26 -6.90
CA PRO A 83 -30.15 3.04 -6.80
C PRO A 83 -29.60 1.84 -7.58
N GLN A 84 -28.79 2.09 -8.62
CA GLN A 84 -28.15 1.07 -9.45
C GLN A 84 -26.71 0.77 -9.01
N ALA A 85 -26.18 1.43 -7.98
CA ALA A 85 -24.79 1.33 -7.54
C ALA A 85 -24.33 -0.13 -7.34
N ASN A 86 -25.22 -0.99 -6.85
CA ASN A 86 -24.95 -2.41 -6.63
C ASN A 86 -25.41 -3.33 -7.78
N THR A 87 -25.26 -2.89 -9.02
CA THR A 87 -25.54 -3.71 -10.21
C THR A 87 -24.30 -3.87 -11.07
N ALA A 88 -24.16 -5.04 -11.70
CA ALA A 88 -23.05 -5.30 -12.61
C ALA A 88 -23.00 -4.29 -13.77
N LYS A 89 -24.18 -3.91 -14.32
CA LYS A 89 -24.28 -2.92 -15.39
C LYS A 89 -23.68 -1.58 -14.96
N PHE A 90 -24.15 -1.01 -13.85
CA PHE A 90 -23.65 0.26 -13.35
C PHE A 90 -22.16 0.18 -13.03
N TYR A 91 -21.71 -0.90 -12.37
CA TYR A 91 -20.30 -1.11 -12.06
C TYR A 91 -19.41 -1.07 -13.31
N TYR A 92 -19.79 -1.79 -14.39
CA TYR A 92 -18.99 -1.82 -15.61
C TYR A 92 -19.02 -0.51 -16.40
N GLU A 93 -20.12 0.24 -16.35
CA GLU A 93 -20.18 1.60 -16.89
C GLU A 93 -19.26 2.55 -16.14
N ARG A 94 -19.28 2.56 -14.80
CA ARG A 94 -18.37 3.35 -13.96
C ARG A 94 -16.91 2.93 -14.14
N ARG A 95 -16.64 1.64 -14.36
CA ARG A 95 -15.28 1.14 -14.68
C ARG A 95 -14.79 1.65 -16.03
N LYS A 96 -15.65 1.65 -17.06
CA LYS A 96 -15.33 2.22 -18.37
C LYS A 96 -15.07 3.72 -18.26
N GLU A 97 -15.91 4.43 -17.52
CA GLU A 97 -15.74 5.84 -17.21
C GLU A 97 -14.41 6.11 -16.51
N PHE A 98 -14.08 5.33 -15.47
CA PHE A 98 -12.81 5.43 -14.76
C PHE A 98 -11.63 5.32 -15.73
N ASN A 99 -11.61 4.31 -16.61
CA ASN A 99 -10.50 4.13 -17.55
C ASN A 99 -10.34 5.28 -18.57
N ALA A 100 -11.41 6.03 -18.86
CA ALA A 100 -11.37 7.18 -19.77
C ALA A 100 -11.24 8.54 -19.07
N CYS A 101 -11.52 8.61 -17.77
CA CYS A 101 -11.60 9.86 -17.02
C CYS A 101 -10.22 10.48 -16.78
N GLN A 102 -10.09 11.77 -17.08
CA GLN A 102 -8.90 12.60 -16.80
C GLN A 102 -9.12 13.60 -15.65
N ASP A 103 -10.37 13.85 -15.25
CA ASP A 103 -10.68 14.70 -14.11
C ASP A 103 -10.29 13.98 -12.81
N LEU A 104 -9.37 14.56 -12.04
CA LEU A 104 -8.77 13.91 -10.87
C LEU A 104 -9.83 13.61 -9.80
N LEU A 105 -10.69 14.58 -9.49
CA LEU A 105 -11.71 14.42 -8.46
C LEU A 105 -12.68 13.27 -8.81
N ARG A 106 -13.22 13.28 -10.03
CA ARG A 106 -14.13 12.25 -10.51
C ARG A 106 -13.46 10.89 -10.59
N ARG A 107 -12.22 10.82 -11.11
CA ARG A 107 -11.44 9.59 -11.19
C ARG A 107 -11.16 9.01 -9.81
N SER A 108 -10.83 9.84 -8.82
CA SER A 108 -10.63 9.43 -7.43
C SER A 108 -11.93 8.92 -6.77
N ALA A 109 -13.06 9.58 -7.00
CA ALA A 109 -14.37 9.11 -6.50
C ALA A 109 -14.75 7.75 -7.09
N LEU A 110 -14.56 7.59 -8.41
CA LEU A 110 -14.73 6.30 -9.10
C LEU A 110 -13.79 5.22 -8.55
N PHE A 111 -12.54 5.57 -8.22
CA PHE A 111 -11.57 4.63 -7.65
C PHE A 111 -12.06 4.03 -6.33
N LEU A 112 -12.59 4.85 -5.41
CA LEU A 112 -13.16 4.35 -4.14
C LEU A 112 -14.40 3.49 -4.37
N TYR A 113 -15.29 3.88 -5.28
CA TYR A 113 -16.45 3.07 -5.66
C TYR A 113 -16.00 1.70 -6.20
N LEU A 114 -15.08 1.68 -7.17
CA LEU A 114 -14.56 0.43 -7.75
C LEU A 114 -13.85 -0.43 -6.70
N ASN A 115 -13.13 0.17 -5.75
CA ASN A 115 -12.50 -0.56 -4.65
C ASN A 115 -13.53 -1.21 -3.71
N ARG A 116 -14.64 -0.52 -3.41
CA ARG A 116 -15.63 -1.03 -2.45
C ARG A 116 -16.59 -2.05 -3.07
N PHE A 117 -16.96 -1.86 -4.34
CA PHE A 117 -17.92 -2.68 -5.10
C PHE A 117 -17.26 -3.74 -5.98
N GLY A 118 -15.96 -3.63 -6.26
CA GLY A 118 -15.19 -4.60 -7.03
C GLY A 118 -14.75 -5.82 -6.22
N PHE A 119 -14.47 -6.92 -6.92
CA PHE A 119 -14.12 -8.20 -6.32
C PHE A 119 -12.91 -8.09 -5.37
N ASN A 120 -13.13 -8.47 -4.11
CA ASN A 120 -12.19 -8.51 -2.99
C ASN A 120 -11.44 -7.20 -2.72
N GLY A 121 -11.94 -6.06 -3.21
CA GLY A 121 -11.22 -4.80 -3.13
C GLY A 121 -9.84 -4.84 -3.78
N LEU A 122 -9.69 -5.67 -4.82
CA LEU A 122 -8.47 -5.71 -5.62
C LEU A 122 -8.25 -4.37 -6.32
N CYS A 123 -6.99 -4.03 -6.53
CA CYS A 123 -6.55 -2.97 -7.40
C CYS A 123 -5.68 -3.61 -8.49
N ARG A 124 -6.19 -3.72 -9.72
CA ARG A 124 -5.51 -4.43 -10.81
C ARG A 124 -5.76 -3.74 -12.13
N TYR A 125 -4.66 -3.59 -12.87
CA TYR A 125 -4.63 -3.00 -14.20
C TYR A 125 -4.10 -4.02 -15.21
N ASN A 126 -4.50 -3.88 -16.47
CA ASN A 126 -3.90 -4.64 -17.57
C ASN A 126 -2.63 -3.92 -18.08
N GLN A 127 -1.98 -4.50 -19.10
CA GLN A 127 -0.78 -3.92 -19.74
C GLN A 127 -1.04 -2.58 -20.46
N LYS A 128 -2.31 -2.19 -20.65
CA LYS A 128 -2.72 -0.89 -21.19
C LYS A 128 -3.04 0.13 -20.08
N ASN A 129 -2.71 -0.19 -18.83
CA ASN A 129 -3.02 0.61 -17.63
C ASN A 129 -4.52 0.82 -17.39
N GLU A 130 -5.37 -0.09 -17.88
CA GLU A 130 -6.81 -0.03 -17.65
C GLU A 130 -7.19 -0.92 -16.46
N PHE A 131 -7.98 -0.36 -15.54
CA PHE A 131 -8.52 -1.09 -14.40
C PHE A 131 -9.48 -2.19 -14.87
N ASN A 132 -9.26 -3.43 -14.42
CA ASN A 132 -9.95 -4.61 -14.95
C ASN A 132 -10.49 -5.56 -13.88
N VAL A 133 -10.73 -5.07 -12.65
CA VAL A 133 -11.35 -5.88 -11.58
C VAL A 133 -12.83 -6.09 -11.88
N PRO A 134 -13.36 -7.33 -11.77
CA PRO A 134 -14.78 -7.61 -11.98
C PRO A 134 -15.64 -7.13 -10.81
N PHE A 135 -16.95 -7.07 -11.02
CA PHE A 135 -17.93 -6.76 -9.98
C PHE A 135 -17.88 -7.79 -8.83
N GLY A 136 -17.98 -7.34 -7.57
CA GLY A 136 -17.82 -8.19 -6.39
C GLY A 136 -19.10 -8.82 -5.84
N ASP A 137 -20.27 -8.37 -6.29
CA ASP A 137 -21.61 -8.87 -5.89
C ASP A 137 -21.80 -9.02 -4.36
N TYR A 138 -21.51 -7.94 -3.62
CA TYR A 138 -21.70 -7.92 -2.17
C TYR A 138 -23.12 -7.50 -1.79
N LYS A 139 -23.67 -8.08 -0.72
CA LYS A 139 -25.00 -7.72 -0.20
C LYS A 139 -25.07 -6.27 0.31
N THR A 140 -24.01 -5.79 0.94
CA THR A 140 -23.94 -4.45 1.54
C THR A 140 -22.59 -3.80 1.28
N HIS A 141 -22.60 -2.47 1.14
CA HIS A 141 -21.42 -1.67 0.88
C HIS A 141 -21.26 -0.63 1.99
N TYR A 142 -20.09 -0.60 2.62
CA TYR A 142 -19.75 0.39 3.64
C TYR A 142 -19.12 1.61 2.98
N PHE A 143 -19.71 2.79 3.20
CA PHE A 143 -19.10 4.07 2.84
C PHE A 143 -18.21 4.57 3.99
N PRO A 144 -16.89 4.71 3.79
CA PRO A 144 -15.92 4.96 4.86
C PRO A 144 -15.77 6.45 5.21
N GLU A 145 -16.87 7.14 5.51
CA GLU A 145 -16.86 8.59 5.73
C GLU A 145 -15.94 9.00 6.89
N LYS A 146 -16.04 8.31 8.03
CA LYS A 146 -15.25 8.62 9.23
C LYS A 146 -13.75 8.43 8.95
N GLU A 147 -13.40 7.36 8.23
CA GLU A 147 -12.02 7.07 7.86
C GLU A 147 -11.47 8.09 6.86
N LEU A 148 -12.30 8.59 5.93
CA LEU A 148 -11.91 9.65 4.99
C LEU A 148 -11.59 10.96 5.72
N ARG A 149 -12.45 11.37 6.66
CA ARG A 149 -12.25 12.59 7.45
C ARG A 149 -11.00 12.50 8.32
N PHE A 150 -10.80 11.37 8.98
CA PHE A 150 -9.60 11.11 9.77
C PHE A 150 -8.33 11.10 8.89
N PHE A 151 -8.38 10.48 7.71
CA PHE A 151 -7.27 10.49 6.77
C PHE A 151 -6.93 11.91 6.33
N ALA A 152 -7.93 12.73 5.98
CA ALA A 152 -7.74 14.11 5.53
C ALA A 152 -7.10 15.01 6.60
N GLU A 153 -7.52 14.86 7.86
CA GLU A 153 -6.91 15.56 8.99
C GLU A 153 -5.42 15.18 9.12
N LYS A 154 -5.12 13.88 9.10
CA LYS A 154 -3.75 13.40 9.26
C LYS A 154 -2.86 13.75 8.05
N ALA A 155 -3.44 13.74 6.86
CA ALA A 155 -2.78 14.03 5.58
C ALA A 155 -2.17 15.43 5.51
N GLN A 156 -2.59 16.36 6.37
CA GLN A 156 -1.98 17.69 6.47
C GLN A 156 -0.51 17.64 6.91
N LYS A 157 -0.09 16.56 7.59
CA LYS A 157 1.32 16.30 7.96
C LYS A 157 2.11 15.49 6.92
N ALA A 158 1.49 15.16 5.78
CA ALA A 158 2.06 14.24 4.81
C ALA A 158 2.28 14.91 3.44
N VAL A 159 3.33 14.48 2.75
CA VAL A 159 3.53 14.68 1.32
C VAL A 159 3.31 13.35 0.61
N PHE A 160 2.45 13.33 -0.41
CA PHE A 160 2.17 12.15 -1.21
C PHE A 160 2.85 12.24 -2.57
N ILE A 161 3.66 11.25 -2.92
CA ILE A 161 4.52 11.28 -4.12
C ILE A 161 4.27 10.01 -4.95
N CYS A 162 4.03 10.17 -6.25
CA CYS A 162 3.95 9.06 -7.18
C CYS A 162 5.36 8.75 -7.67
N ALA A 163 6.02 7.79 -7.03
CA ALA A 163 7.42 7.44 -7.28
C ALA A 163 7.67 5.97 -6.94
N ASP A 164 8.66 5.37 -7.60
CA ASP A 164 9.17 4.07 -7.17
C ASP A 164 10.10 4.22 -5.95
N PHE A 165 10.43 3.09 -5.32
CA PHE A 165 11.28 3.12 -4.12
C PHE A 165 12.70 3.62 -4.41
N HIS A 166 13.26 3.40 -5.60
CA HIS A 166 14.61 3.87 -5.92
C HIS A 166 14.66 5.39 -5.90
N GLN A 167 13.67 6.05 -6.52
CA GLN A 167 13.55 7.51 -6.52
C GLN A 167 13.40 8.04 -5.08
N VAL A 168 12.62 7.37 -4.24
CA VAL A 168 12.46 7.75 -2.83
C VAL A 168 13.77 7.63 -2.07
N PHE A 169 14.47 6.49 -2.15
CA PHE A 169 15.75 6.30 -1.47
C PHE A 169 16.82 7.29 -1.95
N GLN A 170 16.90 7.54 -3.25
CA GLN A 170 17.82 8.54 -3.82
C GLN A 170 17.54 9.93 -3.24
N TYR A 171 16.27 10.36 -3.19
CA TYR A 171 15.89 11.62 -2.58
C TYR A 171 16.35 11.73 -1.12
N LEU A 172 16.20 10.67 -0.32
CA LEU A 172 16.61 10.68 1.08
C LEU A 172 18.12 10.81 1.26
N LEU A 173 18.91 10.20 0.37
CA LEU A 173 20.37 10.31 0.37
C LEU A 173 20.83 11.72 -0.04
N ASP A 174 20.17 12.31 -1.03
CA ASP A 174 20.49 13.65 -1.53
C ASP A 174 20.02 14.77 -0.60
N ASN A 175 19.04 14.50 0.26
CA ASN A 175 18.43 15.48 1.17
C ASN A 175 18.43 14.98 2.63
N PRO A 176 19.59 14.90 3.31
CA PRO A 176 19.69 14.35 4.66
C PRO A 176 18.81 15.09 5.67
N ASP A 177 18.07 14.32 6.47
CA ASP A 177 17.17 14.80 7.53
C ASP A 177 16.94 13.68 8.56
N ASP A 178 16.12 13.93 9.58
CA ASP A 178 15.78 12.97 10.63
C ASP A 178 14.70 11.96 10.19
N TYR A 179 15.07 11.10 9.23
CA TYR A 179 14.19 10.09 8.64
C TYR A 179 14.24 8.74 9.35
N VAL A 180 13.10 8.04 9.35
CA VAL A 180 12.98 6.57 9.45
C VAL A 180 12.18 6.07 8.26
N VAL A 181 12.58 4.95 7.67
CA VAL A 181 11.89 4.35 6.52
C VAL A 181 11.20 3.06 6.92
N TYR A 182 9.93 2.91 6.56
CA TYR A 182 9.20 1.65 6.62
C TYR A 182 8.86 1.15 5.22
N CYS A 183 9.36 -0.04 4.88
CA CYS A 183 9.10 -0.67 3.59
C CYS A 183 8.19 -1.89 3.76
N ASP A 184 7.06 -1.87 3.05
CA ASP A 184 6.14 -2.99 2.93
C ASP A 184 5.93 -3.38 1.46
N PRO A 185 6.98 -3.92 0.79
CA PRO A 185 6.90 -4.25 -0.62
C PRO A 185 5.85 -5.36 -0.86
N PRO A 186 5.38 -5.53 -2.11
CA PRO A 186 4.71 -6.76 -2.48
C PRO A 186 5.58 -7.97 -2.09
N TYR A 187 5.01 -8.95 -1.41
CA TYR A 187 5.78 -10.01 -0.77
C TYR A 187 6.45 -10.95 -1.78
N ALA A 188 7.62 -11.46 -1.40
CA ALA A 188 8.37 -12.41 -2.23
C ALA A 188 7.56 -13.71 -2.45
N PRO A 189 7.63 -14.34 -3.63
CA PRO A 189 6.98 -15.62 -3.89
C PRO A 189 7.42 -16.71 -2.89
N LEU A 190 6.47 -17.51 -2.43
CA LEU A 190 6.72 -18.61 -1.47
C LEU A 190 7.44 -19.79 -2.10
N LYS A 191 7.12 -20.10 -3.36
CA LYS A 191 7.84 -21.06 -4.17
C LYS A 191 8.74 -20.27 -5.11
N GLN A 192 10.03 -20.31 -4.84
CA GLN A 192 11.04 -19.94 -5.82
C GLN A 192 11.35 -21.23 -6.56
N GLU A 193 10.77 -21.41 -7.76
CA GLU A 193 11.20 -22.55 -8.55
C GLU A 193 12.71 -22.42 -8.79
N THR A 194 13.42 -23.55 -8.66
CA THR A 194 14.90 -23.64 -8.67
C THR A 194 15.54 -23.24 -10.00
N ASN A 195 14.73 -22.84 -10.97
CA ASN A 195 15.16 -22.21 -12.20
C ASN A 195 14.75 -20.74 -12.13
N PHE A 196 15.75 -19.86 -12.10
CA PHE A 196 15.67 -18.41 -12.33
C PHE A 196 14.82 -18.10 -13.57
N THR A 197 13.50 -18.15 -13.42
CA THR A 197 12.55 -17.88 -14.49
C THR A 197 12.07 -16.47 -14.28
N HIS A 198 12.64 -15.57 -15.08
CA HIS A 198 12.18 -14.21 -15.35
C HIS A 198 10.74 -14.21 -15.87
N TYR A 199 9.77 -14.63 -15.07
CA TYR A 199 8.37 -14.33 -15.35
C TYR A 199 8.12 -12.88 -14.93
N ALA A 200 8.63 -11.98 -15.78
CA ALA A 200 8.32 -10.57 -15.82
C ALA A 200 6.84 -10.38 -16.21
N GLY A 201 5.96 -10.57 -15.23
CA GLY A 201 4.54 -10.27 -15.32
C GLY A 201 4.17 -9.12 -14.40
N GLY A 202 4.60 -7.89 -14.73
CA GLY A 202 4.07 -6.63 -14.15
C GLY A 202 4.03 -6.50 -12.62
N GLY A 203 4.83 -7.29 -11.89
CA GLY A 203 4.86 -7.33 -10.43
C GLY A 203 6.25 -7.07 -9.86
N PHE A 204 6.35 -6.99 -8.53
CA PHE A 204 7.60 -6.72 -7.83
C PHE A 204 8.54 -7.93 -7.89
N SER A 205 9.59 -7.86 -8.72
CA SER A 205 10.43 -9.01 -9.05
C SER A 205 11.43 -9.37 -7.95
N LEU A 206 12.07 -10.54 -8.05
CA LEU A 206 13.14 -10.92 -7.10
C LEU A 206 14.34 -9.96 -7.18
N GLU A 207 14.65 -9.47 -8.37
CA GLU A 207 15.68 -8.43 -8.57
C GLU A 207 15.29 -7.13 -7.85
N GLN A 208 14.01 -6.74 -7.90
CA GLN A 208 13.53 -5.57 -7.15
C GLN A 208 13.54 -5.80 -5.63
N GLN A 209 13.30 -7.02 -5.14
CA GLN A 209 13.48 -7.36 -3.72
C GLN A 209 14.95 -7.20 -3.28
N ILE A 210 15.89 -7.68 -4.10
CA ILE A 210 17.33 -7.52 -3.85
C ILE A 210 17.71 -6.03 -3.85
N ALA A 211 17.27 -5.30 -4.86
CA ALA A 211 17.55 -3.88 -5.01
C ALA A 211 16.99 -3.03 -3.84
N LEU A 212 15.82 -3.39 -3.30
CA LEU A 212 15.27 -2.77 -2.11
C LEU A 212 16.15 -3.04 -0.87
N ALA A 213 16.62 -4.28 -0.69
CA ALA A 213 17.52 -4.63 0.41
C ALA A 213 18.86 -3.87 0.30
N ASP A 214 19.37 -3.68 -0.91
CA ASP A 214 20.61 -2.93 -1.13
C ASP A 214 20.43 -1.43 -0.92
N SER A 215 19.28 -0.86 -1.33
CA SER A 215 18.90 0.52 -0.99
C SER A 215 18.82 0.73 0.52
N ALA A 216 18.30 -0.25 1.27
CA ALA A 216 18.25 -0.21 2.73
C ALA A 216 19.64 -0.25 3.39
N LYS A 217 20.58 -1.03 2.84
CA LYS A 217 21.98 -1.06 3.30
C LYS A 217 22.68 0.27 3.04
N GLN A 218 22.45 0.89 1.89
CA GLN A 218 22.98 2.23 1.57
C GLN A 218 22.43 3.29 2.53
N ALA A 219 21.12 3.28 2.77
CA ALA A 219 20.47 4.17 3.74
C ALA A 219 21.03 3.98 5.16
N GLN A 220 21.31 2.74 5.58
CA GLN A 220 21.97 2.46 6.86
C GLN A 220 23.35 3.11 6.97
N GLN A 221 24.16 3.06 5.91
CA GLN A 221 25.47 3.74 5.87
C GLN A 221 25.34 5.26 6.01
N ALA A 222 24.25 5.83 5.50
CA ALA A 222 23.87 7.23 5.67
C ALA A 222 23.16 7.53 7.01
N LYS A 223 23.12 6.57 7.96
CA LYS A 223 22.45 6.68 9.27
C LYS A 223 20.93 6.89 9.20
N ILE A 224 20.31 6.44 8.11
CA ILE A 224 18.85 6.42 7.94
C ILE A 224 18.35 5.01 8.26
N PRO A 225 17.65 4.80 9.39
CA PRO A 225 17.15 3.48 9.74
C PRO A 225 16.03 3.03 8.80
N VAL A 226 16.07 1.75 8.40
CA VAL A 226 15.09 1.14 7.50
C VAL A 226 14.52 -0.13 8.11
N LEU A 227 13.21 -0.18 8.28
CA LEU A 227 12.47 -1.36 8.71
C LEU A 227 11.72 -1.96 7.52
N ILE A 228 12.02 -3.21 7.16
CA ILE A 228 11.35 -3.93 6.08
C ILE A 228 10.49 -5.06 6.65
N SER A 229 9.25 -5.20 6.18
CA SER A 229 8.40 -6.37 6.44
C SER A 229 8.29 -7.28 5.22
N ASN A 230 8.45 -8.59 5.41
CA ASN A 230 8.29 -9.58 4.34
C ASN A 230 7.97 -10.97 4.92
N HIS A 231 7.77 -11.96 4.05
CA HIS A 231 7.75 -13.37 4.44
C HIS A 231 9.08 -13.81 5.04
N ASP A 232 9.03 -14.76 5.99
CA ASP A 232 10.22 -15.40 6.55
C ASP A 232 10.61 -16.62 5.70
N THR A 233 11.41 -16.37 4.66
CA THR A 233 11.96 -17.38 3.74
C THR A 233 13.49 -17.37 3.73
N GLU A 234 14.11 -18.42 3.20
CA GLU A 234 15.58 -18.47 3.02
C GLU A 234 16.09 -17.30 2.18
N PHE A 235 15.45 -17.02 1.03
CA PHE A 235 15.77 -15.87 0.18
C PHE A 235 15.71 -14.54 0.91
N THR A 236 14.62 -14.27 1.63
CA THR A 236 14.49 -13.01 2.38
C THR A 236 15.55 -12.90 3.48
N ARG A 237 15.90 -14.00 4.15
CA ARG A 237 17.00 -14.01 5.13
C ARG A 237 18.36 -13.75 4.50
N GLN A 238 18.57 -14.24 3.27
CA GLN A 238 19.79 -14.01 2.51
C GLN A 238 19.92 -12.54 2.09
N ILE A 239 18.90 -11.95 1.45
CA ILE A 239 19.00 -10.58 0.94
C ILE A 239 19.06 -9.55 2.09
N TYR A 240 18.43 -9.84 3.23
CA TYR A 240 18.45 -8.98 4.43
C TYR A 240 19.64 -9.25 5.37
N ARG A 241 20.67 -9.98 4.91
CA ARG A 241 21.89 -10.20 5.70
C ARG A 241 22.51 -8.86 6.11
N GLY A 242 22.82 -8.73 7.40
CA GLY A 242 23.33 -7.50 8.01
C GLY A 242 22.27 -6.70 8.78
N ALA A 243 20.99 -6.96 8.54
CA ALA A 243 19.91 -6.42 9.35
C ALA A 243 19.72 -7.19 10.66
N LYS A 244 19.14 -6.53 11.66
CA LYS A 244 18.57 -7.19 12.85
C LYS A 244 17.23 -7.82 12.47
N ILE A 245 17.22 -9.13 12.27
CA ILE A 245 16.02 -9.89 11.85
C ILE A 245 15.22 -10.34 13.07
N LYS A 246 13.92 -10.05 13.07
CA LYS A 246 12.96 -10.56 14.05
C LYS A 246 11.82 -11.32 13.37
N LYS A 247 11.56 -12.53 13.82
CA LYS A 247 10.41 -13.33 13.40
C LYS A 247 9.14 -12.86 14.11
N LEU A 248 8.05 -12.70 13.36
CA LEU A 248 6.74 -12.33 13.89
C LEU A 248 5.88 -13.57 14.07
N LYS A 249 5.20 -13.66 15.22
CA LYS A 249 4.22 -14.71 15.52
C LYS A 249 2.84 -14.35 14.93
N VAL A 250 2.80 -13.95 13.66
CA VAL A 250 1.54 -13.60 12.99
C VAL A 250 1.37 -14.48 11.78
N GLN A 251 0.27 -15.25 11.80
CA GLN A 251 -0.05 -16.21 10.76
C GLN A 251 -0.87 -15.53 9.66
N ARG A 252 -0.38 -15.57 8.42
CA ARG A 252 -1.21 -15.30 7.24
C ARG A 252 -1.66 -16.60 6.60
N HIS A 253 -2.91 -16.62 6.17
CA HIS A 253 -3.43 -17.63 5.26
C HIS A 253 -3.33 -17.08 3.84
N ILE A 254 -2.58 -17.75 2.97
CA ILE A 254 -2.45 -17.39 1.56
C ILE A 254 -3.06 -18.53 0.74
N GLY A 255 -4.15 -18.26 0.02
CA GLY A 255 -4.87 -19.22 -0.82
C GLY A 255 -6.34 -18.85 -1.03
N GLN A 256 -6.89 -19.11 -2.22
CA GLN A 256 -8.31 -18.85 -2.55
C GLN A 256 -9.26 -19.93 -2.03
N SER A 257 -8.78 -21.15 -1.78
CA SER A 257 -9.55 -22.28 -1.25
C SER A 257 -9.05 -22.69 0.15
N ILE A 258 -9.89 -23.36 0.93
CA ILE A 258 -9.55 -23.85 2.28
C ILE A 258 -8.34 -24.80 2.23
N ASP A 259 -8.22 -25.60 1.17
CA ASP A 259 -7.14 -26.58 0.96
C ASP A 259 -5.83 -25.99 0.42
N SER A 260 -5.81 -24.75 -0.07
CA SER A 260 -4.60 -24.09 -0.62
C SER A 260 -3.91 -23.14 0.37
N ARG A 261 -4.38 -23.05 1.62
CA ARG A 261 -3.85 -22.12 2.62
C ARG A 261 -2.48 -22.55 3.15
N ILE A 262 -1.42 -21.98 2.59
CA ILE A 262 -0.06 -22.17 3.10
C ILE A 262 0.15 -21.23 4.30
N LYS A 263 0.66 -21.78 5.41
CA LYS A 263 1.09 -21.01 6.59
C LYS A 263 2.51 -20.51 6.32
N VAL A 264 2.70 -19.20 6.36
CA VAL A 264 4.03 -18.60 6.23
C VAL A 264 4.20 -17.56 7.33
N ASP A 265 5.33 -17.66 8.02
CA ASP A 265 5.71 -16.69 9.03
C ASP A 265 6.13 -15.37 8.37
N GLU A 266 6.09 -14.28 9.13
CA GLU A 266 6.58 -12.98 8.67
C GLU A 266 7.84 -12.62 9.45
N LEU A 267 8.71 -11.82 8.83
CA LEU A 267 9.86 -11.23 9.49
C LEU A 267 9.83 -9.71 9.39
N PHE A 268 10.50 -9.07 10.35
CA PHE A 268 11.00 -7.71 10.23
C PHE A 268 12.51 -7.75 10.10
N ALA A 269 13.05 -6.97 9.16
CA ALA A 269 14.47 -6.73 9.00
C ALA A 269 14.74 -5.23 9.28
N LEU A 270 15.44 -4.93 10.37
CA LEU A 270 15.85 -3.58 10.71
C LEU A 270 17.31 -3.34 10.33
N PHE A 271 17.54 -2.42 9.40
CA PHE A 271 18.85 -1.85 9.08
C PHE A 271 19.00 -0.56 9.89
N SER A 272 19.95 -0.53 10.82
CA SER A 272 20.17 0.57 11.78
C SER A 272 21.64 0.73 12.11
#